data_AF-K7VX76-F1
#
_entry.id   AF-K7VX76-F1
#
_cell.length_a   1.000
_cell.length_b   1.000
_cell.length_c   1.000
_cell.angle_alpha   90.00
_cell.angle_beta   90.00
_cell.angle_gamma   90.00
#
_symmetry.space_group_name_H-M   'P 1'
#
loop_
_entity.id
_entity.type
_entity.pdbx_description
1 polymer ?
#
loop_
_entity_poly.entity_id
_entity_poly.type
_entity_poly.pdbx_seq_one_letter_code
_entity_poly.pdbx_strand_id
1 'polypeptide(L)'
;MYQSISPIFKLENPEILPPALLDTLKELHSQYKSLKDGVVANYIPKLTKLNPDLLMICSVTTNGQIYEVGDFQQLFTIQLIAKVFVYGQEAHLTPLSLMDIPSVLIIRW
;
A
#
# COMPACT_ATOMS: atom_id res chain seq x y z
N MET A 1 -5.79 -26.52 -12.50
CA MET A 1 -6.61 -25.94 -13.57
C MET A 1 -7.01 -24.54 -13.15
N TYR A 2 -6.08 -23.58 -13.23
CA TYR A 2 -6.39 -22.16 -12.99
C TYR A 2 -6.81 -21.58 -14.34
N GLN A 3 -8.06 -21.13 -14.45
CA GLN A 3 -8.48 -20.40 -15.64
C GLN A 3 -7.85 -19.02 -15.62
N SER A 4 -7.13 -18.72 -16.71
CA SER A 4 -6.59 -17.42 -17.04
C SER A 4 -7.73 -16.44 -17.22
N ILE A 5 -7.90 -15.50 -16.28
CA ILE A 5 -8.80 -14.37 -16.44
C ILE A 5 -8.09 -13.39 -17.37
N SER A 6 -8.51 -13.34 -18.64
CA SER A 6 -8.02 -12.36 -19.59
C SER A 6 -8.36 -10.94 -19.10
N PRO A 7 -7.40 -9.99 -19.07
CA PRO A 7 -7.73 -8.61 -18.74
C PRO A 7 -8.67 -8.04 -19.82
N ILE A 8 -9.81 -7.49 -19.38
CA ILE A 8 -10.83 -6.84 -20.23
C ILE A 8 -10.34 -5.48 -20.79
N PHE A 9 -9.18 -4.99 -20.37
CA PHE A 9 -8.59 -3.75 -20.88
C PHE A 9 -7.53 -4.06 -21.94
N LYS A 10 -7.93 -3.96 -23.20
CA LYS A 10 -6.99 -3.84 -24.33
C LYS A 10 -6.29 -2.48 -24.18
N LEU A 11 -5.03 -2.50 -23.73
CA LEU A 11 -4.19 -1.30 -23.63
C LEU A 11 -3.77 -0.87 -25.04
N GLU A 12 -4.64 -0.16 -25.73
CA GLU A 12 -4.22 0.70 -26.82
C GLU A 12 -3.54 1.93 -26.20
N ASN A 13 -2.24 2.05 -26.48
CA ASN A 13 -1.30 3.11 -26.10
C ASN A 13 -0.45 2.85 -24.83
N PRO A 14 0.78 2.31 -24.96
CA PRO A 14 1.75 2.29 -23.87
C PRO A 14 2.33 3.70 -23.74
N GLU A 15 1.66 4.59 -23.02
CA GLU A 15 2.35 5.75 -22.49
C GLU A 15 3.41 5.24 -21.51
N ILE A 16 4.66 5.24 -21.98
CA ILE A 16 5.84 5.06 -21.14
C ILE A 16 5.85 6.27 -20.22
N LEU A 17 5.34 6.10 -18.99
CA LEU A 17 5.44 7.13 -17.97
C LEU A 17 6.93 7.44 -17.76
N PRO A 18 7.34 8.71 -17.73
CA PRO A 18 8.73 9.08 -17.97
C PRO A 18 9.69 8.49 -16.93
N PRO A 19 10.93 8.13 -17.33
CA PRO A 19 12.04 7.75 -16.45
C PRO A 19 12.21 8.66 -15.22
N ALA A 20 11.77 9.91 -15.34
CA ALA A 20 11.71 10.90 -14.27
C ALA A 20 11.02 10.42 -12.98
N LEU A 21 9.96 9.60 -13.04
CA LEU A 21 9.30 9.14 -11.81
C LEU A 21 10.22 8.23 -10.99
N LEU A 22 10.85 7.24 -11.62
CA LEU A 22 11.74 6.32 -10.92
C LEU A 22 12.92 7.06 -10.30
N ASP A 23 13.48 8.03 -11.02
CA ASP A 23 14.60 8.84 -10.52
C ASP A 23 14.16 9.74 -9.36
N THR A 24 12.96 10.32 -9.42
CA THR A 24 12.37 11.06 -8.29
C THR A 24 12.17 10.16 -7.07
N LEU A 25 11.67 8.93 -7.25
CA LEU A 25 11.48 7.98 -6.16
C LEU A 25 12.81 7.55 -5.53
N LYS A 26 13.88 7.40 -6.33
CA LYS A 26 15.25 7.15 -5.83
C LYS A 26 15.79 8.32 -5.05
N GLU A 27 15.58 9.56 -5.52
CA GLU A 27 15.99 10.76 -4.81
C GLU A 27 15.29 10.88 -3.46
N LEU A 28 13.97 10.71 -3.43
CA LEU A 28 13.18 10.69 -2.19
C LEU A 28 13.65 9.56 -1.26
N HIS A 29 13.84 8.35 -1.78
CA HIS A 29 14.33 7.24 -0.98
C HIS A 29 15.68 7.59 -0.34
N SER A 30 16.63 8.11 -1.12
CA SER A 30 17.94 8.54 -0.62
C SER A 30 17.82 9.65 0.43
N GLN A 31 16.97 10.65 0.20
CA GLN A 31 16.76 11.78 1.10
C GLN A 31 16.20 11.34 2.46
N TYR A 32 15.25 10.41 2.46
CA TYR A 32 14.55 9.99 3.68
C TYR A 32 15.17 8.76 4.34
N LYS A 33 16.01 7.97 3.66
CA LYS A 33 16.68 6.80 4.25
C LYS A 33 17.59 7.17 5.43
N SER A 34 18.16 8.38 5.42
CA SER A 34 19.01 8.87 6.52
C SER A 34 18.21 9.42 7.70
N LEU A 35 16.91 9.65 7.54
CA LEU A 35 16.05 10.16 8.62
C LEU A 35 15.73 9.02 9.58
N LYS A 36 16.27 9.08 10.80
CA LYS A 36 16.10 8.04 11.84
C LYS A 36 15.13 8.44 12.96
N ASP A 37 14.31 9.44 12.69
CA ASP A 37 13.30 9.92 13.63
C ASP A 37 12.18 8.89 13.80
N GLY A 38 11.63 8.81 15.01
CA GLY A 38 10.54 7.90 15.36
C GLY A 38 11.00 6.66 16.14
N VAL A 39 10.03 5.91 16.65
CA VAL A 39 10.26 4.68 17.43
C VAL A 39 9.35 3.59 16.89
N VAL A 40 9.90 2.39 16.71
CA VAL A 40 9.11 1.21 16.31
C VAL A 40 8.01 0.95 17.34
N ALA A 41 6.79 0.75 16.85
CA ALA A 41 5.64 0.43 17.68
C ALA A 41 5.94 -0.78 18.60
N ASN A 42 5.91 -0.54 19.91
CA ASN A 42 6.32 -1.52 20.92
C ASN A 42 5.16 -2.17 21.68
N TYR A 43 3.93 -1.70 21.49
CA TYR A 43 2.72 -2.25 22.10
C TYR A 43 2.29 -3.60 21.48
N ILE A 44 2.80 -3.95 20.29
CA ILE A 44 2.64 -5.27 19.68
C ILE A 44 4.02 -5.96 19.65
N PRO A 45 4.26 -6.99 20.49
CA PRO A 45 5.57 -7.65 20.61
C PRO A 45 6.14 -8.25 19.32
N LYS A 46 5.30 -8.47 18.30
CA LYS A 46 5.75 -8.95 16.99
C LYS A 46 6.34 -7.83 16.12
N LEU A 47 5.93 -6.58 16.33
CA LEU A 47 6.41 -5.41 15.58
C LEU A 47 7.76 -4.89 16.08
N THR A 48 8.11 -5.13 17.34
CA THR A 48 9.41 -4.74 17.92
C THR A 48 10.61 -5.43 17.26
N LYS A 49 10.38 -6.51 16.51
CA LYS A 49 11.42 -7.24 15.75
C LYS A 49 11.68 -6.66 14.36
N LEU A 50 10.89 -5.67 13.94
CA LEU A 50 11.08 -5.03 12.65
C LEU A 50 12.36 -4.20 12.66
N ASN A 51 13.12 -4.27 11.56
CA ASN A 51 14.31 -3.47 11.39
C ASN A 51 13.90 -1.99 11.13
N PRO A 52 14.27 -1.05 12.01
CA PRO A 52 13.89 0.37 11.88
C PRO A 52 14.57 1.06 10.70
N ASP A 53 15.63 0.48 10.15
CA ASP A 53 16.34 1.04 9.00
C ASP A 53 15.65 0.70 7.67
N LEU A 54 14.55 -0.09 7.67
CA LEU A 54 13.83 -0.44 6.44
C LEU A 54 13.04 0.76 5.90
N LEU A 55 13.22 1.03 4.62
CA LEU A 55 12.45 2.05 3.91
C LEU A 55 12.24 1.59 2.48
N MET A 56 10.99 1.56 2.06
CA MET A 56 10.58 1.23 0.70
C MET A 56 9.55 2.22 0.19
N ILE A 57 9.57 2.45 -1.13
CA ILE A 57 8.55 3.22 -1.83
C ILE A 57 8.10 2.38 -3.03
N CYS A 58 6.80 2.14 -3.15
CA CYS A 58 6.20 1.42 -4.25
C CYS A 58 5.05 2.26 -4.84
N SER A 59 5.02 2.42 -6.15
CA SER A 59 3.97 3.12 -6.88
C SER A 59 3.47 2.27 -8.05
N VAL A 60 2.16 2.23 -8.22
CA VAL A 60 1.50 1.50 -9.31
C VAL A 60 0.60 2.47 -10.06
N THR A 61 0.80 2.59 -11.38
CA THR A 61 -0.04 3.45 -12.22
C THR A 61 -1.34 2.76 -12.59
N THR A 62 -2.34 3.54 -13.04
CA THR A 62 -3.59 3.00 -13.60
C THR A 62 -3.36 2.10 -14.82
N ASN A 63 -2.22 2.25 -15.49
CA ASN A 63 -1.81 1.44 -16.63
C ASN A 63 -1.05 0.16 -16.21
N GLY A 64 -0.92 -0.10 -14.90
CA GLY A 64 -0.27 -1.28 -14.36
C GLY A 64 1.27 -1.22 -14.36
N GLN A 65 1.87 -0.06 -14.61
CA GLN A 65 3.33 0.10 -14.46
C GLN A 65 3.67 0.17 -12.97
N ILE A 66 4.70 -0.57 -12.56
CA ILE A 66 5.13 -0.69 -11.17
C ILE A 66 6.51 -0.07 -11.03
N TYR A 67 6.68 0.78 -10.03
CA TYR A 67 7.94 1.43 -9.67
C TYR A 67 8.26 1.13 -8.21
N GLU A 68 9.42 0.53 -7.97
CA GLU A 68 9.83 0.05 -6.65
C GLU A 68 11.24 0.55 -6.32
N VAL A 69 11.42 1.07 -5.11
CA VAL A 69 12.70 1.54 -4.59
C VAL A 69 12.85 1.09 -3.13
N GLY A 70 14.04 0.57 -2.78
CA GLY A 70 14.37 0.18 -1.41
C GLY A 70 14.00 -1.27 -1.08
N ASP A 71 13.60 -1.51 0.17
CA ASP A 71 13.43 -2.86 0.73
C ASP A 71 12.05 -3.48 0.39
N PHE A 72 11.59 -3.35 -0.85
CA PHE A 72 10.18 -3.61 -1.24
C PHE A 72 9.73 -5.09 -1.17
N GLN A 73 10.68 -6.02 -1.12
CA GLN A 73 10.39 -7.45 -0.96
C GLN A 73 10.17 -7.85 0.51
N GLN A 74 10.43 -6.95 1.46
CA GLN A 74 10.22 -7.21 2.87
C GLN A 74 8.72 -7.24 3.20
N LEU A 75 8.23 -8.37 3.68
CA LEU A 75 6.84 -8.49 4.13
C LEU A 75 6.61 -7.73 5.44
N PHE A 76 5.50 -7.00 5.49
CA PHE A 76 5.01 -6.33 6.67
C PHE A 76 3.47 -6.42 6.74
N THR A 77 2.91 -6.13 7.90
CA THR A 77 1.46 -6.14 8.11
C THR A 77 0.86 -4.82 7.63
N ILE A 78 -0.22 -4.86 6.85
CA ILE A 78 -0.93 -3.66 6.37
C ILE A 78 -1.67 -2.87 7.47
N GLN A 79 -1.84 -3.45 8.68
CA GLN A 79 -2.44 -2.81 9.85
C GLN A 79 -3.78 -2.12 9.53
N LEU A 80 -3.97 -0.86 9.98
CA LEU A 80 -5.23 -0.13 9.85
C LEU A 80 -5.65 0.12 8.39
N ILE A 81 -4.71 0.07 7.43
CA ILE A 81 -5.01 0.20 5.99
C ILE A 81 -5.96 -0.93 5.54
N ALA A 82 -5.92 -2.10 6.19
CA ALA A 82 -6.86 -3.20 5.95
C ALA A 82 -8.34 -2.77 6.04
N LYS A 83 -8.66 -1.77 6.87
CA LYS A 83 -10.03 -1.29 7.05
C LYS A 83 -10.62 -0.65 5.80
N VAL A 84 -9.78 -0.02 4.97
CA VAL A 84 -10.22 0.57 3.69
C VAL A 84 -10.72 -0.52 2.75
N PHE A 85 -10.01 -1.66 2.71
CA PHE A 85 -10.41 -2.81 1.89
C PHE A 85 -11.69 -3.46 2.39
N VAL A 86 -11.82 -3.65 3.71
CA VAL A 86 -13.05 -4.19 4.31
C VAL A 86 -14.23 -3.27 3.99
N TYR A 87 -14.10 -1.95 4.21
CA TYR A 87 -15.18 -1.01 3.90
C TYR A 87 -15.56 -1.00 2.41
N GLY A 88 -14.57 -1.01 1.51
CA GLY A 88 -14.81 -1.05 0.07
C GLY A 88 -15.53 -2.33 -0.36
N GLN A 89 -15.20 -3.47 0.25
CA GLN A 89 -15.87 -4.74 -0.02
C GLN A 89 -17.32 -4.73 0.47
N GLU A 90 -17.57 -4.25 1.69
CA GLU A 90 -18.93 -4.16 2.25
C GLU A 90 -19.83 -3.22 1.43
N ALA A 91 -19.31 -2.06 1.02
CA ALA A 91 -20.03 -1.09 0.19
C ALA A 91 -20.39 -1.65 -1.20
N HIS A 92 -19.62 -2.60 -1.72
CA HIS A 92 -19.95 -3.30 -2.97
C HIS A 92 -21.07 -4.34 -2.78
N LEU A 93 -21.21 -4.90 -1.58
CA LEU A 93 -22.07 -6.04 -1.29
C LEU A 93 -23.40 -5.69 -0.61
N THR A 94 -23.59 -4.46 -0.12
CA THR A 94 -24.83 -4.05 0.59
C THR A 94 -25.44 -2.73 0.08
N PRO A 95 -26.77 -2.65 -0.11
CA PRO A 95 -27.47 -1.39 -0.34
C PRO A 95 -27.32 -0.47 0.88
N LEU A 96 -27.09 0.83 0.65
CA LEU A 96 -26.87 1.86 1.70
C LEU A 96 -27.93 1.87 2.83
N SER A 97 -29.11 1.29 2.60
CA SER A 97 -30.21 1.25 3.57
C SER A 97 -30.05 0.22 4.70
N LEU A 98 -29.03 -0.64 4.66
CA LEU A 98 -28.80 -1.71 5.66
C LEU A 98 -27.49 -1.56 6.45
N MET A 99 -26.74 -0.49 6.26
CA MET A 99 -25.48 -0.23 6.98
C MET A 99 -25.72 0.28 8.41
N ASP A 100 -26.30 -0.55 9.28
CA ASP A 100 -26.09 -0.43 10.74
C ASP A 100 -24.73 -1.06 11.08
N ILE A 101 -23.65 -0.37 10.70
CA ILE A 101 -22.31 -0.74 11.13
C ILE A 101 -22.23 -0.36 12.62
N PRO A 102 -22.00 -1.28 13.58
CA PRO A 102 -21.85 -0.90 14.98
C PRO A 102 -20.68 0.08 15.09
N SER A 103 -21.05 1.34 15.27
CA SER A 103 -20.16 2.49 15.30
C SER A 103 -19.49 2.56 16.67
N VAL A 104 -18.57 1.65 16.95
CA VAL A 104 -17.54 1.88 17.97
C VAL A 104 -16.21 1.38 17.43
N LEU A 105 -15.56 2.23 16.63
CA LEU A 105 -14.12 2.20 16.49
C LEU A 105 -13.58 3.50 17.07
N ILE A 106 -13.27 3.46 18.37
CA ILE A 106 -12.54 4.52 19.05
C ILE A 106 -11.13 4.55 18.43
N ILE A 107 -10.90 5.46 17.49
CA ILE A 107 -9.56 5.87 17.09
C ILE A 107 -9.12 6.91 18.10
N ARG A 108 -8.43 6.45 19.15
CA ARG A 108 -7.76 7.34 20.09
C ARG A 108 -6.37 7.64 19.51
N TRP A 109 -6.13 8.91 19.16
CA TRP A 109 -4.77 9.42 18.99
C TRP A 109 -4.03 9.38 20.33
#